data_AF-A0A7W8NPP5-F1
#
_entry.id   AF-A0A7W8NPP5-F1
#
_cell.length_a   1.000
_cell.length_b   1.000
_cell.length_c   1.000
_cell.angle_alpha   90.00
_cell.angle_beta   90.00
_cell.angle_gamma   90.00
#
_symmetry.space_group_name_H-M   'P 1'
#
loop_
_entity.id
_entity.type
_entity.pdbx_description
1 polymer ?
#
loop_
_entity_poly.entity_id
_entity_poly.type
_entity_poly.pdbx_seq_one_letter_code
_entity_poly.pdbx_strand_id
1 'polypeptide(L)'
;MTIHRAWPWLCVVTAVLLAGCAGPRRAAAQVGNEVGTVATGGAAGALQVKDRAAAQAADVYARGCALALEAQRAATGQLDPAVDGRPCSDAALGSGAQAAPPEVRASVVQVSGAGYMVTVTDHAGQVHTRRAP
;
A
#
# COMPACT_ATOMS: atom_id res chain seq x y z
N MET A 1 -31.50 6.82 54.67
CA MET A 1 -30.12 6.73 55.16
C MET A 1 -29.25 6.33 53.98
N THR A 2 -28.80 7.25 53.10
CA THR A 2 -27.52 8.02 53.16
C THR A 2 -26.32 7.10 53.45
N ILE A 3 -25.31 7.01 52.57
CA ILE A 3 -24.27 8.02 52.37
C ILE A 3 -23.59 7.90 50.98
N HIS A 4 -23.42 9.05 50.33
CA HIS A 4 -22.51 9.35 49.22
C HIS A 4 -21.04 9.19 49.60
N ARG A 5 -20.22 8.60 48.74
CA ARG A 5 -18.79 8.95 48.55
C ARG A 5 -18.41 8.62 47.10
N ALA A 6 -18.58 9.53 46.14
CA ALA A 6 -17.72 10.69 45.89
C ALA A 6 -16.23 10.31 45.98
N TRP A 7 -15.68 9.83 44.86
CA TRP A 7 -14.23 9.76 44.74
C TRP A 7 -13.73 11.21 44.62
N PRO A 8 -12.90 11.69 45.56
CA PRO A 8 -12.46 13.07 45.66
C PRO A 8 -11.34 13.31 44.64
N TRP A 9 -10.83 14.54 44.59
CA TRP A 9 -9.66 14.97 43.80
C TRP A 9 -9.96 15.54 42.41
N LEU A 10 -11.11 16.20 42.27
CA LEU A 10 -11.13 17.52 41.63
C LEU A 10 -10.64 18.55 42.68
N CYS A 11 -9.75 19.46 42.26
CA CYS A 11 -9.41 20.74 42.92
C CYS A 11 -8.22 20.84 43.90
N VAL A 12 -7.09 20.14 43.68
CA VAL A 12 -5.81 20.58 44.27
C VAL A 12 -4.69 20.61 43.23
N VAL A 13 -4.91 21.21 42.07
CA VAL A 13 -3.79 21.75 41.25
C VAL A 13 -4.28 22.98 40.48
N THR A 14 -4.93 23.90 41.20
CA THR A 14 -5.13 25.27 40.72
C THR A 14 -4.55 26.17 41.81
N ALA A 15 -3.50 26.91 41.47
CA ALA A 15 -2.82 27.92 42.30
C ALA A 15 -1.70 27.43 43.25
N VAL A 16 -0.64 26.88 42.68
CA VAL A 16 0.74 27.28 43.03
C VAL A 16 1.45 27.62 41.71
N LEU A 17 0.97 28.59 40.93
CA LEU A 17 1.46 29.98 40.97
C LEU A 17 2.64 30.19 41.92
N LEU A 18 3.79 30.52 41.31
CA LEU A 18 5.00 31.10 41.92
C LEU A 18 6.08 30.11 42.40
N ALA A 19 6.67 29.37 41.46
CA ALA A 19 8.13 29.30 41.30
C ALA A 19 8.49 28.30 40.17
N GLY A 20 9.10 28.81 39.09
CA GLY A 20 9.75 27.97 38.08
C GLY A 20 8.92 27.72 36.81
N CYS A 21 8.57 28.79 36.11
CA CYS A 21 8.02 28.73 34.75
C CYS A 21 9.02 28.09 33.76
N ALA A 22 8.44 27.30 32.85
CA ALA A 22 8.97 26.84 31.56
C ALA A 22 9.99 25.68 31.55
N GLY A 23 9.46 24.46 31.69
CA GLY A 23 10.00 23.31 30.97
C GLY A 23 9.78 23.43 29.45
N PRO A 24 10.45 22.57 28.66
CA PRO A 24 11.11 22.94 27.41
C PRO A 24 10.18 22.81 26.20
N ARG A 25 10.19 23.78 25.28
CA ARG A 25 9.82 23.60 23.86
C ARG A 25 9.86 24.94 23.09
N ARG A 26 10.72 24.95 22.07
CA ARG A 26 10.66 25.66 20.78
C ARG A 26 10.44 27.19 20.77
N ALA A 27 11.38 27.86 20.11
CA ALA A 27 11.21 28.86 19.02
C ALA A 27 12.25 29.99 19.24
N ALA A 28 13.30 30.06 18.44
CA ALA A 28 13.36 30.60 17.08
C ALA A 28 13.98 32.02 17.10
N ALA A 29 15.18 32.15 16.53
CA ALA A 29 15.71 33.32 15.82
C ALA A 29 17.22 33.08 15.61
N GLN A 30 17.84 33.28 14.45
CA GLN A 30 17.39 33.84 13.18
C GLN A 30 18.50 33.58 12.14
N VAL A 31 18.08 33.41 10.89
CA VAL A 31 18.71 33.95 9.67
C VAL A 31 20.17 33.56 9.41
N GLY A 32 20.31 32.49 8.63
CA GLY A 32 21.58 32.08 8.00
C GLY A 32 21.32 31.15 6.82
N ASN A 33 20.77 31.71 5.75
CA ASN A 33 21.03 31.28 4.38
C ASN A 33 20.75 29.80 3.99
N GLU A 34 19.50 29.33 3.99
CA GLU A 34 19.11 28.12 3.24
C GLU A 34 17.72 28.25 2.61
N VAL A 35 17.61 29.16 1.63
CA VAL A 35 16.58 29.05 0.59
C VAL A 35 16.99 27.88 -0.30
N GLY A 36 16.72 26.63 0.10
CA GLY A 36 17.13 25.47 -0.69
C GLY A 36 16.57 24.10 -0.30
N THR A 37 16.10 23.89 0.93
CA THR A 37 15.98 22.51 1.46
C THR A 37 14.64 22.11 2.07
N VAL A 38 13.60 22.96 2.04
CA VAL A 38 12.25 22.59 2.55
C VAL A 38 11.28 22.14 1.44
N ALA A 39 11.54 22.49 0.18
CA ALA A 39 10.68 22.09 -0.94
C ALA A 39 10.91 20.64 -1.41
N THR A 40 12.09 20.07 -1.16
CA THR A 40 12.49 18.75 -1.67
C THR A 40 11.99 17.58 -0.80
N GLY A 41 11.75 17.77 0.50
CA GLY A 41 11.26 16.71 1.38
C GLY A 41 9.81 16.29 1.09
N GLY A 42 8.94 17.25 0.73
CA GLY A 42 7.55 16.97 0.35
C GLY A 42 7.43 16.29 -1.01
N ALA A 43 8.24 16.72 -1.99
CA ALA A 43 8.26 16.13 -3.32
C ALA A 43 8.88 14.72 -3.33
N ALA A 44 10.01 14.51 -2.63
CA ALA A 44 10.62 13.19 -2.48
C ALA A 44 9.74 12.24 -1.66
N GLY A 45 9.09 12.73 -0.60
CA GLY A 45 8.12 11.95 0.17
C GLY A 45 6.88 11.58 -0.65
N ALA A 46 6.34 12.51 -1.45
CA ALA A 46 5.23 12.23 -2.35
C ALA A 46 5.60 11.25 -3.46
N LEU A 47 6.84 11.30 -3.96
CA LEU A 47 7.36 10.32 -4.91
C LEU A 47 7.41 8.92 -4.28
N GLN A 48 8.00 8.80 -3.08
CA GLN A 48 8.09 7.53 -2.36
C GLN A 48 6.73 6.92 -2.03
N VAL A 49 5.73 7.74 -1.68
CA VAL A 49 4.36 7.26 -1.43
C VAL A 49 3.70 6.78 -2.73
N LYS A 50 3.88 7.49 -3.84
CA LYS A 50 3.36 7.09 -5.15
C LYS A 50 4.00 5.81 -5.66
N ASP A 51 5.32 5.69 -5.55
CA ASP A 51 6.05 4.49 -5.98
C ASP A 51 5.63 3.27 -5.13
N ARG A 52 5.42 3.48 -3.83
CA ARG A 52 4.91 2.42 -2.94
C ARG A 52 3.48 2.03 -3.28
N ALA A 53 2.61 3.00 -3.59
CA ALA A 53 1.24 2.73 -4.01
C ALA A 53 1.20 1.97 -5.34
N ALA A 54 2.05 2.33 -6.31
CA ALA A 54 2.16 1.64 -7.59
C ALA A 54 2.63 0.20 -7.44
N ALA A 55 3.68 -0.01 -6.63
CA ALA A 55 4.17 -1.35 -6.31
C ALA A 55 3.07 -2.20 -5.63
N GLN A 56 2.33 -1.63 -4.68
CA GLN A 56 1.22 -2.32 -4.02
C GLN A 56 0.07 -2.65 -4.99
N ALA A 57 -0.28 -1.74 -5.89
CA ALA A 57 -1.30 -1.96 -6.90
C ALA A 57 -0.91 -3.11 -7.85
N ALA A 58 0.35 -3.15 -8.30
CA ALA A 58 0.87 -4.23 -9.12
C ALA A 58 0.86 -5.59 -8.40
N ASP A 59 1.22 -5.60 -7.11
CA ASP A 59 1.20 -6.80 -6.27
C ASP A 59 -0.22 -7.36 -6.07
N VAL A 60 -1.19 -6.47 -5.79
CA VAL A 60 -2.60 -6.83 -5.64
C VAL A 60 -3.17 -7.33 -6.95
N TYR A 61 -2.84 -6.69 -8.07
CA TYR A 61 -3.24 -7.12 -9.41
C TYR A 61 -2.68 -8.50 -9.75
N ALA A 62 -1.39 -8.76 -9.47
CA ALA A 62 -0.78 -10.06 -9.69
C ALA A 62 -1.46 -11.17 -8.84
N ARG A 63 -1.82 -10.86 -7.58
CA ARG A 63 -2.55 -11.79 -6.71
C ARG A 63 -3.97 -12.06 -7.21
N GLY A 64 -4.68 -11.02 -7.62
CA GLY A 64 -6.02 -11.14 -8.16
C GLY A 64 -6.05 -12.03 -9.41
N CYS A 65 -5.08 -11.86 -10.31
CA CYS A 65 -4.93 -12.69 -11.49
C CYS A 65 -4.61 -14.16 -11.13
N ALA A 66 -3.70 -14.39 -10.18
CA ALA A 66 -3.42 -15.74 -9.69
C ALA A 66 -4.66 -16.41 -9.10
N LEU A 67 -5.46 -15.69 -8.30
CA LEU A 67 -6.71 -16.22 -7.74
C LEU A 67 -7.73 -16.59 -8.83
N ALA A 68 -7.81 -15.81 -9.91
CA ALA A 68 -8.64 -16.13 -11.07
C ALA A 68 -8.18 -17.42 -11.77
N LEU A 69 -6.87 -17.58 -11.98
CA LEU A 69 -6.30 -18.79 -12.58
C LEU A 69 -6.53 -20.03 -11.69
N GLU A 70 -6.38 -19.90 -10.38
CA GLU A 70 -6.73 -20.98 -9.44
C GLU A 70 -8.23 -21.32 -9.48
N ALA A 71 -9.11 -20.32 -9.58
CA ALA A 71 -10.54 -20.55 -9.68
C ALA A 71 -10.90 -21.30 -10.97
N GLN A 72 -10.29 -20.95 -12.10
CA GLN A 72 -10.45 -21.67 -13.36
C GLN A 72 -9.96 -23.11 -13.27
N ARG A 73 -8.76 -23.31 -12.69
CA ARG A 73 -8.19 -24.65 -12.47
C ARG A 73 -9.06 -25.48 -11.54
N ALA A 74 -9.56 -24.89 -10.45
CA ALA A 74 -10.47 -25.57 -9.53
C ALA A 74 -11.79 -25.97 -10.19
N ALA A 75 -12.28 -25.17 -11.13
CA ALA A 75 -13.53 -25.46 -11.86
C ALA A 75 -13.36 -26.51 -12.97
N THR A 76 -12.22 -26.54 -13.66
CA THR A 76 -12.02 -27.35 -14.87
C THR A 76 -11.00 -28.48 -14.72
N GLY A 77 -10.25 -28.50 -13.60
CA GLY A 77 -9.18 -29.46 -13.31
C GLY A 77 -7.83 -29.12 -13.94
N GLN A 78 -7.77 -28.17 -14.87
CA GLN A 78 -6.56 -27.77 -15.60
C GLN A 78 -6.61 -26.28 -15.97
N LEU A 79 -5.47 -25.70 -16.37
CA LEU A 79 -5.46 -24.34 -16.93
C LEU A 79 -5.72 -24.41 -18.43
N ASP A 80 -6.49 -23.45 -18.94
CA ASP A 80 -6.71 -23.32 -20.37
C ASP A 80 -5.40 -22.90 -21.05
N PRO A 81 -4.81 -23.69 -21.96
CA PRO A 81 -3.58 -23.30 -22.65
C PRO A 81 -3.73 -22.01 -23.47
N ALA A 82 -4.95 -21.58 -23.81
CA ALA A 82 -5.19 -20.33 -24.51
C ALA A 82 -4.87 -19.08 -23.68
N VAL A 83 -4.76 -19.19 -22.35
CA VAL A 83 -4.34 -18.07 -21.48
C VAL A 83 -2.83 -17.86 -21.46
N ASP A 84 -2.04 -18.80 -21.98
CA ASP A 84 -0.59 -18.65 -22.06
C ASP A 84 -0.18 -17.47 -22.95
N GLY A 85 0.71 -16.62 -22.45
CA GLY A 85 1.14 -15.39 -23.10
C GLY A 85 0.11 -14.24 -23.05
N ARG A 86 -1.05 -14.43 -22.40
CA ARG A 86 -2.11 -13.41 -22.32
C ARG A 86 -1.93 -12.48 -21.11
N PRO A 87 -2.36 -11.21 -21.21
CA PRO A 87 -2.45 -10.35 -20.04
C PRO A 87 -3.57 -10.79 -19.11
N CYS A 88 -3.47 -10.42 -17.83
CA CYS A 88 -4.50 -10.72 -16.82
C CYS A 88 -5.84 -10.01 -17.07
N SER A 89 -5.88 -9.05 -18.00
CA SER A 89 -7.09 -8.36 -18.46
C SER A 89 -7.74 -9.03 -19.68
N ASP A 90 -7.13 -10.08 -20.25
CA ASP A 90 -7.67 -10.75 -21.43
C ASP A 90 -8.98 -11.48 -21.11
N ALA A 91 -9.96 -11.36 -22.00
CA ALA A 91 -11.27 -11.98 -21.84
C ALA A 91 -11.21 -13.52 -21.85
N ALA A 92 -10.11 -14.13 -22.32
CA ALA A 92 -9.85 -15.56 -22.20
C ALA A 92 -9.85 -16.04 -20.72
N LEU A 93 -9.56 -15.15 -19.76
CA LEU A 93 -9.69 -15.47 -18.33
C LEU A 93 -11.16 -15.48 -17.85
N GLY A 94 -12.12 -15.18 -18.73
CA GLY A 94 -13.55 -15.18 -18.42
C GLY A 94 -13.90 -14.18 -17.31
N SER A 95 -14.66 -14.63 -16.31
CA SER A 95 -14.97 -13.82 -15.11
C SER A 95 -13.74 -13.51 -14.25
N GLY A 96 -12.61 -14.17 -14.52
CA GLY A 96 -11.33 -13.92 -13.89
C GLY A 96 -10.54 -12.75 -14.50
N ALA A 97 -10.98 -12.22 -15.65
CA ALA A 97 -10.32 -11.08 -16.30
C ALA A 97 -10.41 -9.83 -15.40
N GLN A 98 -9.26 -9.25 -15.08
CA GLN A 98 -9.17 -8.07 -14.22
C GLN A 98 -8.67 -6.88 -15.01
N ALA A 99 -9.42 -5.77 -14.94
CA ALA A 99 -8.97 -4.50 -15.48
C ALA A 99 -7.63 -4.11 -14.85
N ALA A 100 -6.64 -3.82 -15.69
CA ALA A 100 -5.34 -3.36 -15.21
C ALA A 100 -5.51 -1.98 -14.55
N PRO A 101 -5.03 -1.79 -13.31
CA PRO A 101 -5.02 -0.48 -12.69
C PRO A 101 -4.05 0.44 -13.44
N PRO A 102 -4.23 1.76 -13.39
CA PRO A 102 -3.40 2.72 -14.13
C PRO A 102 -1.93 2.73 -13.68
N GLU A 103 -1.59 2.08 -12.56
CA GLU A 103 -0.23 1.89 -12.07
C GLU A 103 0.46 0.65 -12.67
N VAL A 104 -0.27 -0.20 -13.40
CA VAL A 104 0.26 -1.38 -14.13
C VAL A 104 0.41 -1.06 -15.61
N ARG A 105 1.66 -1.15 -16.10
CA ARG A 105 1.99 -0.94 -17.51
C ARG A 105 1.67 -2.16 -18.37
N ALA A 106 1.97 -3.36 -17.88
CA ALA A 106 1.80 -4.60 -18.61
C ALA A 106 1.62 -5.78 -17.65
N SER A 107 0.97 -6.84 -18.13
CA SER A 107 0.96 -8.14 -17.47
C SER A 107 1.03 -9.26 -18.48
N VAL A 108 1.54 -10.41 -18.06
CA VAL A 108 1.58 -11.63 -18.85
C VAL A 108 1.43 -12.84 -17.94
N VAL A 109 0.61 -13.79 -18.35
CA VAL A 109 0.49 -15.12 -17.77
C VAL A 109 1.33 -16.09 -18.58
N GLN A 110 2.11 -16.92 -17.92
CA GLN A 110 2.84 -18.02 -18.54
C GLN A 110 2.40 -19.33 -17.90
N VAL A 111 1.95 -20.29 -18.71
CA VAL A 111 1.48 -21.60 -18.23
C VAL A 111 2.56 -22.65 -18.54
N SER A 112 2.88 -23.49 -17.57
CA SER A 112 3.88 -24.54 -17.73
C SER A 112 3.46 -25.80 -17.00
N GLY A 113 2.97 -26.80 -17.76
CA GLY A 113 2.48 -28.05 -17.20
C GLY A 113 1.26 -27.82 -16.31
N ALA A 114 1.39 -28.17 -15.03
CA ALA A 114 0.33 -27.98 -14.04
C ALA A 114 0.30 -26.58 -13.40
N GLY A 115 1.38 -25.81 -13.59
CA GLY A 115 1.59 -24.53 -12.92
C GLY A 115 1.55 -23.34 -13.85
N TYR A 116 1.70 -22.16 -13.25
CA TYR A 116 1.76 -20.89 -13.98
C TYR A 116 2.64 -19.86 -13.29
N MET A 117 3.03 -18.85 -14.05
CA MET A 117 3.67 -17.63 -13.58
C MET A 117 2.91 -16.42 -14.10
N VAL A 118 2.44 -15.57 -13.18
CA VAL A 118 1.93 -14.24 -13.51
C VAL A 118 3.07 -13.24 -13.36
N THR A 119 3.33 -12.46 -14.39
CA THR A 119 4.32 -11.38 -14.37
C THR A 119 3.61 -10.06 -14.63
N VAL A 120 3.75 -9.10 -13.73
CA VAL A 120 3.17 -7.77 -13.83
C VAL A 120 4.29 -6.74 -13.82
N THR A 121 4.31 -5.85 -14.80
CA THR A 121 5.25 -4.72 -14.86
C THR A 121 4.50 -3.45 -14.49
N ASP A 122 4.95 -2.76 -13.45
CA ASP A 122 4.37 -1.47 -13.07
C ASP A 122 4.83 -0.33 -14.00
N HIS A 123 4.24 0.85 -13.84
CA HIS A 123 4.60 2.03 -14.62
C HIS A 123 6.02 2.55 -14.37
N ALA A 124 6.65 2.19 -13.24
CA ALA A 124 8.05 2.47 -12.95
C ALA A 124 9.00 1.46 -13.62
N GLY A 125 8.46 0.41 -14.25
CA GLY A 125 9.22 -0.65 -14.90
C GLY A 125 9.67 -1.76 -13.95
N GLN A 126 9.23 -1.78 -12.69
CA GLN A 126 9.52 -2.90 -11.81
C GLN A 126 8.63 -4.10 -12.13
N VAL A 127 9.21 -5.29 -11.98
CA VAL A 127 8.56 -6.55 -12.33
C VAL A 127 8.17 -7.29 -11.05
N HIS A 128 6.89 -7.62 -10.96
CA HIS A 128 6.25 -8.33 -9.87
C HIS A 128 5.81 -9.69 -10.38
N THR A 129 6.30 -10.77 -9.77
CA THR A 129 5.98 -12.14 -10.20
C THR A 129 5.25 -12.94 -9.13
N ARG A 130 4.25 -13.71 -9.55
CA ARG A 130 3.57 -14.72 -8.74
C ARG A 130 3.64 -16.06 -9.45
N ARG A 131 3.88 -17.14 -8.71
CA ARG A 131 3.98 -18.49 -9.25
C ARG A 131 3.12 -19.45 -8.45
N ALA A 132 2.55 -20.42 -9.13
CA ALA A 132 1.83 -21.53 -8.53
C ALA A 132 2.18 -22.87 -9.22
N PRO A 133 2.08 -24.00 -8.50
CA PRO A 133 2.53 -25.33 -8.96
C PRO A 133 1.58 -26.02 -9.92
#